data_AF-Q54MX2-F1
#
_entry.id   AF-Q54MX2-F1
#
_cell.length_a   1.000
_cell.length_b   1.000
_cell.length_c   1.000
_cell.angle_alpha   90.00
_cell.angle_beta   90.00
_cell.angle_gamma   90.00
#
_symmetry.space_group_name_H-M   'P 1'
#
loop_
_entity.id
_entity.type
_entity.pdbx_description
1 polymer ?
#
loop_
_entity_poly.entity_id
_entity_poly.type
_entity_poly.pdbx_seq_one_letter_code
_entity_poly.pdbx_strand_id
1 'polypeptide(L)'
;MIEKLKYFYLLFFLLNICVATDIKVNYNVERNYNSFEECGVDNQPVCTSLEDASNRAILLSKTNTSNNIIIISDINGSTPVSLGNLYNYCGKLYIKSGSDTVYINIDGWNSTQQPFLNIEEPDQPNSTYSCTSQRYFYLQYINFINWDQTIAKININQETNLTSTNNSKSFALYFNRVNIYSSSSILMVYPKNLGQIYNARFTTVHFISTLGYNLKSSSSLFAPGSVTDYVPPIYVVGGFINRGMNIDNGTFLSTPFVFIQGGEINIPTQTMSNNNFSVNPFILSISSLVTLKLLIFKNNQLSTFIYLYDCNGATLFNFEYENTTQTPFYHRNKYLGLEYEDSFAVIKKSHVEIKDCLQSTLSLNSIENFLVFVENSSLSFAFREISSLISPNYFLKTESSSVSLSGLDLSNSDTPIIGSNSSIFFLNPFTFTNESFCGCQNCSYYLGETIHDNTNYPCGSNPTDTPTDTPTDTPTDTPTDTPTDTPTDTPTESPTTETSTQKPTQTPVPTSTATPNSPKSSRSRNIAIITSVLGIASIGSLIIFSFIYKRHKNNKYISNSQLHNHDKISSNDSVLNDGTCIAVADEDEKAVSPTIDISVVAYEQEYEDFAQLERL
;
A
#
# COMPACT_ATOMS: atom_id res chain seq x y z
N MET A 1 -4.56 -20.91 -56.30
CA MET A 1 -3.35 -20.62 -55.48
C MET A 1 -3.71 -19.84 -54.21
N ILE A 2 -4.54 -18.79 -54.31
CA ILE A 2 -5.00 -17.96 -53.18
C ILE A 2 -5.80 -18.76 -52.13
N GLU A 3 -6.66 -19.71 -52.53
CA GLU A 3 -7.38 -20.57 -51.55
C GLU A 3 -6.46 -21.48 -50.74
N LYS A 4 -5.45 -22.10 -51.37
CA LYS A 4 -4.46 -22.94 -50.64
C LYS A 4 -3.64 -22.11 -49.64
N LEU A 5 -3.39 -20.84 -49.93
CA LEU A 5 -2.70 -19.93 -49.02
C LEU A 5 -3.58 -19.58 -47.81
N LYS A 6 -4.91 -19.40 -47.99
CA LYS A 6 -5.85 -19.21 -46.87
C LYS A 6 -5.91 -20.41 -45.93
N TYR A 7 -5.96 -21.64 -46.47
CA TYR A 7 -5.91 -22.85 -45.65
C TYR A 7 -4.58 -23.03 -44.93
N PHE A 8 -3.45 -22.66 -45.57
CA PHE A 8 -2.15 -22.68 -44.90
C PHE A 8 -2.07 -21.66 -43.75
N TYR A 9 -2.56 -20.44 -43.95
CA TYR A 9 -2.66 -19.45 -42.87
C TYR A 9 -3.61 -19.88 -41.76
N LEU A 10 -4.76 -20.49 -42.09
CA LEU A 10 -5.70 -21.00 -41.09
C LEU A 10 -5.10 -22.17 -40.31
N LEU A 11 -4.39 -23.09 -40.98
CA LEU A 11 -3.69 -24.22 -40.35
C LEU A 11 -2.52 -23.72 -39.48
N PHE A 12 -1.79 -22.69 -39.91
CA PHE A 12 -0.73 -22.05 -39.13
C PHE A 12 -1.28 -21.26 -37.92
N PHE A 13 -2.48 -20.67 -38.04
CA PHE A 13 -3.21 -20.04 -36.93
C PHE A 13 -3.75 -21.08 -35.93
N LEU A 14 -4.22 -22.23 -36.42
CA LEU A 14 -4.69 -23.36 -35.60
C LEU A 14 -3.54 -24.14 -34.95
N LEU A 15 -2.35 -24.19 -35.57
CA LEU A 15 -1.13 -24.77 -34.99
C LEU A 15 -0.44 -23.85 -33.97
N ASN A 16 -0.71 -22.54 -34.02
CA ASN A 16 -0.29 -21.57 -32.99
C ASN A 16 -1.36 -21.35 -31.91
N ILE A 17 -2.32 -22.26 -31.75
CA ILE A 17 -3.06 -22.36 -30.49
C ILE A 17 -2.02 -22.71 -29.43
N CYS A 18 -1.60 -21.69 -28.68
CA CYS A 18 -0.68 -21.82 -27.55
C CYS A 18 -1.35 -22.75 -26.54
N VAL A 19 -1.02 -24.04 -26.61
CA VAL A 19 -1.49 -25.05 -25.67
C VAL A 19 -0.76 -24.76 -24.37
N ALA A 20 -1.47 -24.20 -23.39
CA ALA A 20 -0.90 -24.01 -22.06
C ALA A 20 -0.60 -25.40 -21.46
N THR A 21 0.59 -25.57 -20.87
CA THR A 21 0.91 -26.82 -20.19
C THR A 21 0.36 -26.78 -18.76
N ASP A 22 -0.44 -27.78 -18.40
CA ASP A 22 -0.91 -27.96 -17.03
C ASP A 22 0.14 -28.70 -16.20
N ILE A 23 0.46 -28.15 -15.03
CA ILE A 23 1.38 -28.68 -14.03
C ILE A 23 0.56 -28.91 -12.76
N LYS A 24 0.25 -30.17 -12.48
CA LYS A 24 -0.61 -30.57 -11.36
C LYS A 24 0.18 -30.66 -10.06
N VAL A 25 -0.35 -30.08 -8.98
CA VAL A 25 0.22 -30.14 -7.63
C VAL A 25 -0.80 -30.63 -6.61
N ASN A 26 -0.37 -31.50 -5.70
CA ASN A 26 -1.18 -32.00 -4.60
C ASN A 26 -0.30 -32.30 -3.36
N TYR A 27 -0.50 -31.54 -2.28
CA TYR A 27 0.22 -31.70 -1.02
C TYR A 27 -0.18 -32.96 -0.23
N ASN A 28 -1.30 -33.59 -0.58
CA ASN A 28 -1.81 -34.78 0.10
C ASN A 28 -1.28 -36.10 -0.48
N VAL A 29 -0.32 -36.04 -1.40
CA VAL A 29 0.29 -37.20 -2.05
C VAL A 29 1.75 -37.31 -1.62
N GLU A 30 2.22 -38.53 -1.36
CA GLU A 30 3.63 -38.78 -1.05
C GLU A 30 4.51 -38.59 -2.30
N ARG A 31 5.68 -37.96 -2.11
CA ARG A 31 6.62 -37.69 -3.19
C ARG A 31 7.18 -39.00 -3.75
N ASN A 32 6.91 -39.27 -5.02
CA ASN A 32 7.34 -40.47 -5.75
C ASN A 32 8.18 -40.16 -7.00
N TYR A 33 8.88 -39.03 -6.99
CA TYR A 33 9.79 -38.57 -8.04
C TYR A 33 11.09 -38.04 -7.41
N ASN A 34 12.21 -38.12 -8.14
CA ASN A 34 13.52 -37.75 -7.60
C ASN A 34 13.81 -36.25 -7.73
N SER A 35 13.26 -35.61 -8.76
CA SER A 35 13.50 -34.21 -9.07
C SER A 35 12.28 -33.53 -9.69
N PHE A 36 12.20 -32.20 -9.61
CA PHE A 36 11.05 -31.44 -10.09
C PHE A 36 10.80 -31.57 -11.60
N GLU A 37 11.81 -31.98 -12.38
CA GLU A 37 11.68 -32.24 -13.83
C GLU A 37 10.83 -33.48 -14.15
N GLU A 38 10.54 -34.30 -13.15
CA GLU A 38 9.83 -35.58 -13.27
C GLU A 38 8.37 -35.50 -12.77
N CYS A 39 7.85 -34.31 -12.46
CA CYS A 39 6.49 -34.14 -11.95
C CYS A 39 5.61 -33.15 -12.74
N GLY A 40 4.30 -33.30 -12.54
CA GLY A 40 3.26 -32.30 -12.79
C GLY A 40 2.60 -32.36 -14.17
N VAL A 41 3.31 -32.77 -15.22
CA VAL A 41 2.72 -32.83 -16.58
C VAL A 41 2.10 -34.20 -16.88
N ASP A 42 1.38 -34.31 -18.00
CA ASP A 42 0.70 -35.55 -18.38
C ASP A 42 1.63 -36.76 -18.41
N ASN A 43 1.15 -37.88 -17.86
CA ASN A 43 1.88 -39.15 -17.66
C ASN A 43 3.04 -39.09 -16.64
N GLN A 44 3.19 -38.00 -15.90
CA GLN A 44 4.10 -37.90 -14.75
C GLN A 44 3.31 -37.93 -13.43
N PRO A 45 3.93 -38.29 -12.30
CA PRO A 45 3.32 -38.09 -10.99
C PRO A 45 3.00 -36.60 -10.77
N VAL A 46 2.00 -36.30 -9.95
CA VAL A 46 1.70 -34.93 -9.53
C VAL A 46 2.86 -34.38 -8.69
N CYS A 47 3.17 -33.09 -8.83
CA CYS A 47 4.13 -32.46 -7.93
C CYS A 47 3.55 -32.44 -6.51
N THR A 48 4.38 -32.70 -5.50
CA THR A 48 3.97 -32.74 -4.09
C THR A 48 4.30 -31.45 -3.33
N SER A 49 4.83 -30.45 -4.02
CA SER A 49 5.05 -29.10 -3.49
C SER A 49 4.82 -28.05 -4.57
N LEU A 50 4.44 -26.84 -4.16
CA LEU A 50 4.31 -25.70 -5.08
C LEU A 50 5.66 -25.23 -5.61
N GLU A 51 6.72 -25.37 -4.82
CA GLU A 51 8.09 -25.07 -5.24
C GLU A 51 8.54 -25.97 -6.41
N ASP A 52 8.29 -27.28 -6.34
CA ASP A 52 8.59 -28.21 -7.44
C ASP A 52 7.78 -27.86 -8.70
N ALA A 53 6.49 -27.55 -8.54
CA ALA A 53 5.62 -27.14 -9.65
C ALA A 53 6.10 -25.83 -10.31
N SER A 54 6.55 -24.86 -9.52
CA SER A 54 7.14 -23.61 -10.02
C SER A 54 8.46 -23.81 -10.73
N ASN A 55 9.38 -24.62 -10.18
CA ASN A 55 10.64 -24.95 -10.84
C ASN A 55 10.39 -25.68 -12.17
N ARG A 56 9.37 -26.55 -12.20
CA ARG A 56 8.88 -27.17 -13.44
C ARG A 56 8.34 -26.13 -14.42
N ALA A 57 7.56 -25.16 -13.96
CA ALA A 57 7.04 -24.09 -14.79
C ALA A 57 8.15 -23.21 -15.38
N ILE A 58 9.16 -22.85 -14.59
CA ILE A 58 10.35 -22.11 -15.05
C ILE A 58 11.06 -22.89 -16.16
N LEU A 59 11.27 -24.20 -15.98
CA LEU A 59 11.90 -25.04 -17.00
C LEU A 59 11.11 -25.06 -18.31
N LEU A 60 9.78 -25.21 -18.23
CA LEU A 60 8.88 -25.25 -19.39
C LEU A 60 8.73 -23.88 -20.06
N SER A 61 8.89 -22.79 -19.30
CA SER A 61 8.77 -21.41 -19.82
C SER A 61 9.79 -21.06 -20.91
N LYS A 62 10.87 -21.83 -21.02
CA LYS A 62 11.90 -21.71 -22.07
C LYS A 62 11.36 -22.05 -23.46
N THR A 63 10.30 -22.86 -23.54
CA THR A 63 9.70 -23.31 -24.81
C THR A 63 8.21 -22.99 -24.92
N ASN A 64 7.49 -22.91 -23.80
CA ASN A 64 6.07 -22.57 -23.75
C ASN A 64 5.83 -21.26 -23.00
N THR A 65 5.26 -20.27 -23.67
CA THR A 65 5.02 -18.94 -23.08
C THR A 65 3.79 -18.88 -22.18
N SER A 66 3.02 -19.96 -22.04
CA SER A 66 1.88 -20.03 -21.12
C SER A 66 1.83 -21.37 -20.40
N ASN A 67 1.80 -21.35 -19.06
CA ASN A 67 1.70 -22.56 -18.24
C ASN A 67 0.68 -22.35 -17.12
N ASN A 68 0.05 -23.43 -16.68
CA ASN A 68 -0.88 -23.43 -15.56
C ASN A 68 -0.32 -24.32 -14.44
N ILE A 69 -0.23 -23.83 -13.22
CA ILE A 69 -0.08 -24.64 -12.01
C ILE A 69 -1.49 -24.89 -11.47
N ILE A 70 -1.91 -26.15 -11.47
CA ILE A 70 -3.24 -26.58 -11.05
C ILE A 70 -3.14 -27.21 -9.65
N ILE A 71 -3.66 -26.52 -8.64
CA ILE A 71 -3.73 -27.00 -7.26
C ILE A 71 -4.96 -27.91 -7.12
N ILE A 72 -4.71 -29.19 -6.86
CA ILE A 72 -5.76 -30.23 -6.88
C ILE A 72 -6.63 -30.21 -5.61
N SER A 73 -6.05 -29.87 -4.46
CA SER A 73 -6.72 -29.93 -3.15
C SER A 73 -6.21 -28.85 -2.20
N ASP A 74 -6.97 -28.61 -1.13
CA ASP A 74 -6.60 -27.68 -0.07
C ASP A 74 -5.21 -28.02 0.50
N ILE A 75 -4.47 -26.97 0.86
CA ILE A 75 -3.16 -27.06 1.48
C ILE A 75 -3.33 -26.63 2.94
N ASN A 76 -3.15 -27.59 3.86
CA ASN A 76 -3.21 -27.30 5.29
C ASN A 76 -1.92 -26.56 5.73
N GLY A 77 -2.03 -25.76 6.79
CA GLY A 77 -0.91 -24.97 7.29
C GLY A 77 0.16 -25.76 8.03
N SER A 78 0.26 -27.09 7.85
CA SER A 78 1.25 -27.93 8.57
C SER A 78 2.67 -27.77 8.03
N THR A 79 2.83 -27.41 6.77
CA THR A 79 4.13 -27.16 6.12
C THR A 79 4.16 -25.77 5.51
N PRO A 80 5.30 -25.05 5.55
CA PRO A 80 5.45 -23.79 4.84
C PRO A 80 5.10 -23.95 3.35
N VAL A 81 4.33 -23.01 2.82
CA VAL A 81 3.84 -23.01 1.43
C VAL A 81 4.51 -21.86 0.68
N SER A 82 5.25 -22.19 -0.38
CA SER A 82 5.96 -21.21 -1.21
C SER A 82 6.03 -21.70 -2.65
N LEU A 83 5.96 -20.78 -3.60
CA LEU A 83 6.23 -21.00 -5.03
C LEU A 83 7.74 -20.94 -5.33
N GLY A 84 8.60 -20.65 -4.35
CA GLY A 84 10.00 -20.35 -4.59
C GLY A 84 10.20 -19.02 -5.32
N ASN A 85 11.37 -18.81 -5.93
CA ASN A 85 11.68 -17.59 -6.66
C ASN A 85 11.30 -17.71 -8.15
N LEU A 86 10.24 -17.01 -8.56
CA LEU A 86 9.71 -17.03 -9.93
C LEU A 86 10.39 -16.04 -10.89
N TYR A 87 11.50 -15.39 -10.49
CA TYR A 87 12.19 -14.39 -11.31
C TYR A 87 12.51 -14.86 -12.74
N ASN A 88 12.94 -16.12 -12.88
CA ASN A 88 13.35 -16.69 -14.17
C ASN A 88 12.18 -17.22 -15.04
N TYR A 89 10.94 -17.13 -14.58
CA TYR A 89 9.78 -17.52 -15.39
C TYR A 89 9.50 -16.48 -16.49
N CYS A 90 9.30 -16.94 -17.73
CA CYS A 90 8.93 -16.08 -18.86
C CYS A 90 7.52 -16.38 -19.38
N GLY A 91 6.80 -15.33 -19.82
CA GLY A 91 5.45 -15.45 -20.36
C GLY A 91 4.36 -15.37 -19.29
N LYS A 92 3.28 -16.15 -19.42
CA LYS A 92 2.09 -16.11 -18.56
C LYS A 92 2.01 -17.36 -17.68
N LEU A 93 1.99 -17.19 -16.36
CA LEU A 93 1.80 -18.28 -15.39
C LEU A 93 0.45 -18.11 -14.70
N TYR A 94 -0.41 -19.12 -14.79
CA TYR A 94 -1.65 -19.17 -14.01
C TYR A 94 -1.46 -20.12 -12.84
N ILE A 95 -1.58 -19.66 -11.60
CA ILE A 95 -1.62 -20.48 -10.39
C ILE A 95 -3.07 -20.51 -9.92
N LYS A 96 -3.72 -21.67 -10.03
CA LYS A 96 -5.17 -21.75 -9.88
C LYS A 96 -5.66 -23.08 -9.33
N SER A 97 -6.89 -23.05 -8.81
CA SER A 97 -7.69 -24.25 -8.59
C SER A 97 -7.94 -25.01 -9.91
N GLY A 98 -8.18 -26.32 -9.82
CA GLY A 98 -8.60 -27.14 -10.97
C GLY A 98 -9.98 -26.79 -11.54
N SER A 99 -10.75 -25.94 -10.87
CA SER A 99 -12.06 -25.47 -11.32
C SER A 99 -12.11 -23.96 -11.37
N ASP A 100 -12.73 -23.41 -12.42
CA ASP A 100 -12.96 -21.96 -12.57
C ASP A 100 -14.16 -21.45 -11.76
N THR A 101 -14.61 -22.21 -10.75
CA THR A 101 -15.72 -21.82 -9.86
C THR A 101 -15.49 -22.22 -8.40
N VAL A 102 -14.53 -23.08 -8.13
CA VAL A 102 -14.28 -23.62 -6.78
C VAL A 102 -12.95 -23.08 -6.29
N TYR A 103 -12.99 -22.41 -5.14
CA TYR A 103 -11.80 -21.88 -4.49
C TYR A 103 -11.06 -22.99 -3.76
N ILE A 104 -9.74 -22.95 -3.83
CA ILE A 104 -8.86 -23.80 -3.03
C ILE A 104 -8.36 -23.03 -1.81
N ASN A 105 -8.34 -23.66 -0.64
CA ASN A 105 -7.79 -23.06 0.57
C ASN A 105 -6.28 -23.29 0.66
N ILE A 106 -5.53 -22.21 0.89
CA ILE A 106 -4.11 -22.23 1.17
C ILE A 106 -3.90 -21.60 2.55
N ASP A 107 -3.71 -22.45 3.55
CA ASP A 107 -3.50 -22.03 4.94
C ASP A 107 -2.01 -21.71 5.17
N GLY A 108 -1.75 -20.49 5.63
CA GLY A 108 -0.44 -19.89 5.83
C GLY A 108 0.13 -20.03 7.24
N TRP A 109 -0.54 -20.78 8.14
CA TRP A 109 -0.21 -20.84 9.56
C TRP A 109 1.28 -21.10 9.88
N ASN A 110 1.92 -22.08 9.23
CA ASN A 110 3.36 -22.35 9.43
C ASN A 110 4.30 -21.61 8.47
N SER A 111 3.79 -20.79 7.56
CA SER A 111 4.58 -20.12 6.52
C SER A 111 5.30 -18.87 7.04
N THR A 112 5.85 -18.92 8.24
CA THR A 112 6.27 -17.72 9.01
C THR A 112 7.50 -16.98 8.47
N GLN A 113 8.23 -17.54 7.50
CA GLN A 113 9.51 -16.98 7.05
C GLN A 113 9.57 -16.60 5.57
N GLN A 114 8.63 -17.04 4.75
CA GLN A 114 8.70 -16.85 3.29
C GLN A 114 7.35 -16.43 2.71
N PRO A 115 7.36 -15.54 1.71
CA PRO A 115 6.14 -15.18 1.01
C PRO A 115 5.63 -16.35 0.16
N PHE A 116 4.32 -16.39 -0.11
CA PHE A 116 3.73 -17.38 -1.01
C PHE A 116 4.33 -17.27 -2.41
N LEU A 117 4.39 -16.04 -2.93
CA LEU A 117 4.98 -15.69 -4.22
C LEU A 117 6.19 -14.79 -3.98
N ASN A 118 7.40 -15.26 -4.33
CA ASN A 118 8.62 -14.46 -4.31
C ASN A 118 9.13 -14.22 -5.72
N ILE A 119 9.47 -12.98 -6.04
CA ILE A 119 10.12 -12.60 -7.29
C ILE A 119 11.27 -11.68 -6.96
N GLU A 120 12.45 -12.25 -6.99
CA GLU A 120 13.65 -11.62 -6.48
C GLU A 120 14.76 -11.73 -7.50
N GLU A 121 15.25 -10.58 -7.97
CA GLU A 121 16.36 -10.54 -8.91
C GLU A 121 17.63 -11.03 -8.19
N PRO A 122 18.31 -12.07 -8.70
CA PRO A 122 19.50 -12.60 -8.07
C PRO A 122 20.65 -11.59 -8.11
N ASP A 123 21.52 -11.59 -7.11
CA ASP A 123 22.66 -10.67 -7.04
C ASP A 123 23.70 -10.90 -8.15
N GLN A 124 23.73 -12.10 -8.73
CA GLN A 124 24.65 -12.47 -9.80
C GLN A 124 23.90 -12.57 -11.14
N PRO A 125 24.18 -11.67 -12.13
CA PRO A 125 23.42 -11.58 -13.38
C PRO A 125 23.49 -12.84 -14.24
N ASN A 126 24.54 -13.66 -14.09
CA ASN A 126 24.74 -14.89 -14.86
C ASN A 126 23.71 -15.99 -14.56
N SER A 127 22.90 -15.84 -13.51
CA SER A 127 21.83 -16.77 -13.15
C SER A 127 20.47 -16.45 -13.80
N THR A 128 20.43 -15.42 -14.65
CA THR A 128 19.19 -14.89 -15.22
C THR A 128 19.00 -15.30 -16.67
N TYR A 129 17.78 -15.71 -17.02
CA TYR A 129 17.36 -15.94 -18.39
C TYR A 129 16.63 -14.71 -18.93
N SER A 130 17.05 -14.18 -20.08
CA SER A 130 16.43 -12.99 -20.66
C SER A 130 15.09 -13.35 -21.29
N CYS A 131 13.98 -12.94 -20.66
CA CYS A 131 12.67 -13.01 -21.29
C CYS A 131 12.60 -12.06 -22.50
N THR A 132 11.88 -12.46 -23.54
CA THR A 132 11.61 -11.62 -24.74
C THR A 132 10.27 -10.89 -24.65
N SER A 133 9.46 -11.22 -23.65
CA SER A 133 8.10 -10.69 -23.46
C SER A 133 7.84 -10.39 -21.99
N GLN A 134 6.80 -9.59 -21.74
CA GLN A 134 6.32 -9.28 -20.40
C GLN A 134 5.94 -10.54 -19.64
N ARG A 135 6.30 -10.57 -18.35
CA ARG A 135 6.00 -11.67 -17.45
C ARG A 135 4.67 -11.40 -16.74
N TYR A 136 3.76 -12.37 -16.76
CA TYR A 136 2.44 -12.28 -16.14
C TYR A 136 2.25 -13.43 -15.15
N PHE A 137 1.74 -13.11 -13.97
CA PHE A 137 1.41 -14.08 -12.94
C PHE A 137 -0.04 -13.89 -12.51
N TYR A 138 -0.85 -14.94 -12.59
CA TYR A 138 -2.27 -14.90 -12.25
C TYR A 138 -2.52 -15.84 -11.08
N LEU A 139 -2.97 -15.31 -9.96
CA LEU A 139 -3.53 -16.08 -8.85
C LEU A 139 -5.05 -16.14 -9.05
N GLN A 140 -5.63 -17.34 -9.16
CA GLN A 140 -7.05 -17.48 -9.47
C GLN A 140 -7.77 -18.56 -8.66
N TYR A 141 -8.94 -18.20 -8.11
CA TYR A 141 -9.77 -19.11 -7.31
C TYR A 141 -9.01 -19.67 -6.10
N ILE A 142 -8.39 -18.78 -5.34
CA ILE A 142 -7.59 -19.11 -4.15
C ILE A 142 -8.16 -18.36 -2.94
N ASN A 143 -8.32 -19.08 -1.84
CA ASN A 143 -8.53 -18.51 -0.51
C ASN A 143 -7.20 -18.60 0.25
N PHE A 144 -6.59 -17.45 0.55
CA PHE A 144 -5.48 -17.38 1.50
C PHE A 144 -6.05 -17.28 2.91
N ILE A 145 -5.65 -18.18 3.82
CA ILE A 145 -6.14 -18.22 5.22
C ILE A 145 -4.93 -18.13 6.16
N ASN A 146 -5.00 -17.31 7.22
CA ASN A 146 -3.94 -17.20 8.24
C ASN A 146 -2.56 -16.78 7.69
N TRP A 147 -2.51 -15.74 6.85
CA TRP A 147 -1.26 -15.25 6.25
C TRP A 147 -0.75 -13.99 6.97
N ASP A 148 -0.03 -14.18 8.06
CA ASP A 148 0.61 -13.08 8.81
C ASP A 148 1.95 -12.63 8.20
N GLN A 149 2.39 -13.29 7.11
CA GLN A 149 3.51 -12.92 6.24
C GLN A 149 3.04 -12.39 4.90
N THR A 150 3.91 -11.65 4.21
CA THR A 150 3.63 -11.10 2.88
C THR A 150 3.22 -12.20 1.88
N ILE A 151 2.03 -12.11 1.29
CA ILE A 151 1.60 -13.08 0.25
C ILE A 151 2.46 -12.97 -1.01
N ALA A 152 2.68 -11.76 -1.53
CA ALA A 152 3.46 -11.51 -2.74
C ALA A 152 4.58 -10.50 -2.50
N LYS A 153 5.83 -10.93 -2.68
CA LYS A 153 7.03 -10.09 -2.58
C LYS A 153 7.68 -9.94 -3.96
N ILE A 154 7.92 -8.68 -4.37
CA ILE A 154 8.62 -8.33 -5.60
C ILE A 154 9.81 -7.44 -5.24
N ASN A 155 11.02 -7.94 -5.46
CA ASN A 155 12.29 -7.28 -5.20
C ASN A 155 13.22 -7.39 -6.41
N ILE A 156 13.03 -6.48 -7.37
CA ILE A 156 13.79 -6.43 -8.63
C ILE A 156 14.33 -5.02 -8.87
N ASN A 157 15.29 -4.86 -9.77
CA ASN A 157 15.62 -3.55 -10.33
C ASN A 157 14.47 -3.10 -11.24
N GLN A 158 13.84 -1.99 -10.89
CA GLN A 158 12.77 -1.42 -11.71
C GLN A 158 13.33 -0.57 -12.85
N GLU A 159 12.55 -0.46 -13.93
CA GLU A 159 12.91 0.38 -15.08
C GLU A 159 12.91 1.86 -14.67
N THR A 160 14.01 2.55 -14.95
CA THR A 160 14.18 3.99 -14.64
C THR A 160 14.06 4.86 -15.88
N ASN A 161 14.11 4.27 -17.08
CA ASN A 161 13.81 5.00 -18.30
C ASN A 161 12.30 5.20 -18.44
N LEU A 162 11.84 6.42 -18.15
CA LEU A 162 10.43 6.82 -18.19
C LEU A 162 9.79 6.72 -19.59
N THR A 163 10.60 6.68 -20.66
CA THR A 163 10.11 6.55 -22.04
C THR A 163 10.28 5.15 -22.62
N SER A 164 10.82 4.20 -21.84
CA SER A 164 11.00 2.82 -22.28
C SER A 164 9.66 2.18 -22.62
N THR A 165 9.60 1.51 -23.78
CA THR A 165 8.47 0.70 -24.24
C THR A 165 8.83 -0.79 -24.33
N ASN A 166 10.04 -1.16 -23.86
CA ASN A 166 10.51 -2.54 -23.94
C ASN A 166 9.85 -3.42 -22.86
N ASN A 167 8.76 -4.07 -23.24
CA ASN A 167 8.00 -4.98 -22.37
C ASN A 167 8.79 -6.22 -21.91
N SER A 168 10.00 -6.49 -22.40
CA SER A 168 10.78 -7.66 -21.96
C SER A 168 11.18 -7.60 -20.48
N LYS A 169 11.22 -6.40 -19.91
CA LYS A 169 11.51 -6.17 -18.48
C LYS A 169 10.24 -6.07 -17.63
N SER A 170 9.08 -5.91 -18.25
CA SER A 170 7.86 -5.64 -17.50
C SER A 170 7.29 -6.90 -16.85
N PHE A 171 6.53 -6.64 -15.80
CA PHE A 171 6.03 -7.58 -14.84
C PHE A 171 4.59 -7.20 -14.50
N ALA A 172 3.70 -8.18 -14.46
CA ALA A 172 2.32 -7.98 -14.04
C ALA A 172 1.84 -9.12 -13.14
N LEU A 173 1.30 -8.78 -11.96
CA LEU A 173 0.68 -9.71 -11.02
C LEU A 173 -0.82 -9.45 -10.93
N TYR A 174 -1.61 -10.51 -11.04
CA TYR A 174 -3.06 -10.46 -10.99
C TYR A 174 -3.55 -11.33 -9.84
N PHE A 175 -4.13 -10.71 -8.82
CA PHE A 175 -5.04 -11.38 -7.91
C PHE A 175 -6.41 -11.33 -8.57
N ASN A 176 -6.90 -12.46 -9.08
CA ASN A 176 -8.15 -12.50 -9.82
C ASN A 176 -9.08 -13.57 -9.24
N ARG A 177 -10.17 -13.15 -8.58
CA ARG A 177 -11.03 -14.03 -7.79
C ARG A 177 -10.23 -14.70 -6.68
N VAL A 178 -9.66 -13.88 -5.80
CA VAL A 178 -8.89 -14.30 -4.64
C VAL A 178 -9.56 -13.76 -3.38
N ASN A 179 -9.71 -14.60 -2.35
CA ASN A 179 -10.12 -14.15 -1.03
C ASN A 179 -8.94 -14.24 -0.07
N ILE A 180 -8.79 -13.26 0.82
CA ILE A 180 -7.71 -13.22 1.80
C ILE A 180 -8.36 -13.10 3.18
N TYR A 181 -8.25 -14.14 4.00
CA TYR A 181 -8.83 -14.22 5.33
C TYR A 181 -7.73 -14.08 6.37
N SER A 182 -7.78 -13.00 7.16
CA SER A 182 -6.81 -12.68 8.20
C SER A 182 -5.37 -12.61 7.69
N SER A 183 -4.98 -11.43 7.19
CA SER A 183 -3.60 -11.15 6.79
C SER A 183 -3.16 -9.76 7.24
N SER A 184 -1.88 -9.65 7.58
CA SER A 184 -1.22 -8.39 7.91
C SER A 184 -0.35 -7.81 6.79
N SER A 185 -0.01 -8.62 5.79
CA SER A 185 0.85 -8.24 4.66
C SER A 185 0.48 -9.04 3.41
N ILE A 186 0.09 -8.34 2.34
CA ILE A 186 -0.43 -8.96 1.11
C ILE A 186 0.54 -8.73 -0.03
N LEU A 187 0.97 -7.48 -0.24
CA LEU A 187 1.83 -7.11 -1.34
C LEU A 187 2.99 -6.25 -0.83
N MET A 188 4.21 -6.66 -1.16
CA MET A 188 5.41 -5.86 -0.96
C MET A 188 6.18 -5.73 -2.28
N VAL A 189 6.12 -4.55 -2.89
CA VAL A 189 7.00 -4.16 -4.00
C VAL A 189 8.06 -3.22 -3.45
N TYR A 190 9.30 -3.70 -3.36
CA TYR A 190 10.44 -2.93 -2.85
C TYR A 190 11.62 -3.09 -3.80
N PRO A 191 11.95 -2.10 -4.64
CA PRO A 191 12.96 -2.23 -5.69
C PRO A 191 14.38 -2.32 -5.13
N LYS A 192 15.27 -3.03 -5.82
CA LYS A 192 16.70 -3.09 -5.43
C LYS A 192 17.42 -1.77 -5.70
N ASN A 193 17.02 -1.04 -6.75
CA ASN A 193 17.55 0.27 -7.13
C ASN A 193 16.80 1.42 -6.43
N LEU A 194 16.95 1.52 -5.10
CA LEU A 194 16.28 2.51 -4.26
C LEU A 194 16.63 3.97 -4.61
N GLY A 195 15.66 4.86 -4.43
CA GLY A 195 15.82 6.32 -4.57
C GLY A 195 15.95 6.80 -6.01
N GLN A 196 15.47 6.01 -6.97
CA GLN A 196 15.38 6.39 -8.39
C GLN A 196 13.96 6.85 -8.72
N ILE A 197 13.77 7.47 -9.89
CA ILE A 197 12.44 7.71 -10.46
C ILE A 197 12.10 6.51 -11.35
N TYR A 198 10.96 5.89 -11.12
CA TYR A 198 10.58 4.63 -11.73
C TYR A 198 9.55 4.83 -12.85
N ASN A 199 9.66 4.04 -13.91
CA ASN A 199 8.59 3.83 -14.86
C ASN A 199 7.59 2.81 -14.27
N ALA A 200 6.63 3.30 -13.50
CA ALA A 200 5.75 2.47 -12.67
C ALA A 200 4.95 1.40 -13.44
N ARG A 201 4.69 1.66 -14.74
CA ARG A 201 3.96 0.75 -15.62
C ARG A 201 4.69 -0.55 -15.94
N PHE A 202 5.97 -0.66 -15.58
CA PHE A 202 6.75 -1.88 -15.76
C PHE A 202 6.52 -2.90 -14.64
N THR A 203 6.00 -2.50 -13.47
CA THR A 203 5.63 -3.43 -12.40
C THR A 203 4.19 -3.17 -12.01
N THR A 204 3.26 -3.89 -12.64
CA THR A 204 1.82 -3.67 -12.42
C THR A 204 1.23 -4.74 -11.51
N VAL A 205 0.30 -4.33 -10.65
CA VAL A 205 -0.49 -5.24 -9.81
C VAL A 205 -1.97 -4.94 -9.98
N HIS A 206 -2.76 -6.00 -10.16
CA HIS A 206 -4.19 -5.92 -10.35
C HIS A 206 -4.91 -6.75 -9.30
N PHE A 207 -5.83 -6.12 -8.57
CA PHE A 207 -6.80 -6.81 -7.73
C PHE A 207 -8.15 -6.84 -8.46
N ILE A 208 -8.55 -8.00 -8.96
CA ILE A 208 -9.75 -8.20 -9.80
C ILE A 208 -10.69 -9.15 -9.07
N SER A 209 -11.83 -8.64 -8.59
CA SER A 209 -12.73 -9.45 -7.74
C SER A 209 -11.98 -10.07 -6.55
N THR A 210 -11.05 -9.32 -5.97
CA THR A 210 -10.29 -9.72 -4.77
C THR A 210 -10.95 -9.11 -3.54
N LEU A 211 -11.09 -9.93 -2.49
CA LEU A 211 -11.73 -9.52 -1.25
C LEU A 211 -10.88 -9.91 -0.04
N GLY A 212 -10.54 -8.94 0.79
CA GLY A 212 -9.90 -9.14 2.08
C GLY A 212 -10.91 -9.14 3.23
N TYR A 213 -10.81 -10.10 4.13
CA TYR A 213 -11.64 -10.21 5.34
C TYR A 213 -10.77 -10.22 6.58
N ASN A 214 -11.18 -9.48 7.62
CA ASN A 214 -10.49 -9.46 8.92
C ASN A 214 -9.00 -9.13 8.78
N LEU A 215 -8.65 -8.25 7.83
CA LEU A 215 -7.28 -7.80 7.65
C LEU A 215 -6.84 -6.95 8.83
N LYS A 216 -5.56 -6.96 9.15
CA LYS A 216 -5.00 -6.22 10.29
C LYS A 216 -3.73 -5.49 9.92
N SER A 217 -3.33 -4.48 10.68
CA SER A 217 -1.95 -4.00 10.61
C SER A 217 -0.98 -5.09 11.07
N SER A 218 0.24 -5.06 10.52
CA SER A 218 1.33 -5.90 11.02
C SER A 218 1.74 -5.49 12.43
N SER A 219 2.10 -6.50 13.24
CA SER A 219 2.64 -6.34 14.60
C SER A 219 4.05 -6.93 14.75
N SER A 220 4.63 -7.46 13.66
CA SER A 220 5.89 -8.20 13.69
C SER A 220 6.80 -7.93 12.48
N LEU A 221 6.23 -7.60 11.32
CA LEU A 221 6.98 -7.30 10.11
C LEU A 221 7.19 -5.80 9.97
N PHE A 222 8.44 -5.36 10.01
CA PHE A 222 8.82 -3.96 9.79
C PHE A 222 8.81 -3.60 8.30
N ALA A 223 8.47 -2.34 8.02
CA ALA A 223 8.59 -1.78 6.69
C ALA A 223 10.09 -1.77 6.26
N PRO A 224 10.40 -1.97 4.97
CA PRO A 224 11.77 -1.98 4.49
C PRO A 224 12.57 -0.72 4.90
N GLY A 225 13.68 -0.92 5.61
CA GLY A 225 14.54 0.17 6.08
C GLY A 225 14.07 0.87 7.37
N SER A 226 12.98 0.43 7.98
CA SER A 226 12.53 0.90 9.30
C SER A 226 12.75 -0.17 10.38
N VAL A 227 12.91 0.29 11.62
CA VAL A 227 12.94 -0.54 12.85
C VAL A 227 11.80 -0.16 13.81
N THR A 228 10.97 0.81 13.43
CA THR A 228 9.89 1.36 14.25
C THR A 228 8.53 1.24 13.59
N ASP A 229 8.48 1.30 12.25
CA ASP A 229 7.25 1.30 11.49
C ASP A 229 7.01 -0.08 10.88
N TYR A 230 5.83 -0.63 11.11
CA TYR A 230 5.44 -1.92 10.55
C TYR A 230 5.08 -1.82 9.07
N VAL A 231 5.23 -2.92 8.34
CA VAL A 231 4.82 -3.00 6.94
C VAL A 231 3.29 -2.95 6.84
N PRO A 232 2.72 -2.15 5.93
CA PRO A 232 1.30 -2.11 5.68
C PRO A 232 0.88 -3.33 4.85
N PRO A 233 -0.41 -3.66 4.82
CA PRO A 233 -0.96 -4.73 3.97
C PRO A 233 -0.55 -4.61 2.51
N ILE A 234 -0.54 -3.38 1.97
CA ILE A 234 -0.07 -3.09 0.61
C ILE A 234 1.06 -2.04 0.70
N TYR A 235 2.29 -2.47 0.42
CA TYR A 235 3.48 -1.64 0.40
C TYR A 235 4.10 -1.62 -1.01
N VAL A 236 4.08 -0.47 -1.68
CA VAL A 236 4.56 -0.36 -3.07
C VAL A 236 5.52 0.81 -3.23
N VAL A 237 6.74 0.54 -3.67
CA VAL A 237 7.69 1.55 -4.13
C VAL A 237 7.93 1.35 -5.62
N GLY A 238 7.61 2.36 -6.44
CA GLY A 238 7.85 2.38 -7.89
C GLY A 238 6.96 1.50 -8.77
N GLY A 239 5.90 0.89 -8.22
CA GLY A 239 4.95 0.05 -8.98
C GLY A 239 3.64 0.75 -9.33
N PHE A 240 2.82 0.10 -10.16
CA PHE A 240 1.48 0.54 -10.53
C PHE A 240 0.40 -0.40 -9.95
N ILE A 241 -0.40 0.08 -9.00
CA ILE A 241 -1.62 -0.61 -8.56
C ILE A 241 -2.77 -0.20 -9.48
N ASN A 242 -3.19 -1.12 -10.34
CA ASN A 242 -4.25 -0.89 -11.32
C ASN A 242 -5.46 -1.77 -11.01
N ARG A 243 -6.40 -1.19 -10.22
CA ARG A 243 -7.51 -1.78 -9.45
C ARG A 243 -7.12 -2.17 -8.03
N GLY A 244 -7.90 -1.68 -7.06
CA GLY A 244 -7.82 -2.05 -5.64
C GLY A 244 -8.66 -3.27 -5.30
N MET A 245 -8.53 -3.76 -4.06
CA MET A 245 -9.29 -4.90 -3.56
C MET A 245 -10.39 -4.45 -2.59
N ASN A 246 -11.54 -5.12 -2.59
CA ASN A 246 -12.55 -4.84 -1.58
C ASN A 246 -12.07 -5.37 -0.22
N ILE A 247 -12.52 -4.74 0.86
CA ILE A 247 -12.16 -5.15 2.22
C ILE A 247 -13.37 -5.10 3.15
N ASP A 248 -13.46 -6.09 4.03
CA ASP A 248 -14.53 -6.21 5.03
C ASP A 248 -13.96 -6.58 6.40
N ASN A 249 -14.46 -5.95 7.46
CA ASN A 249 -14.09 -6.21 8.85
C ASN A 249 -12.58 -6.05 9.18
N GLY A 250 -11.85 -5.19 8.46
CA GLY A 250 -10.43 -4.93 8.70
C GLY A 250 -10.15 -3.96 9.85
N THR A 251 -8.96 -3.99 10.45
CA THR A 251 -8.55 -3.09 11.55
C THR A 251 -7.09 -2.64 11.39
N PHE A 252 -6.86 -1.35 11.13
CA PHE A 252 -5.57 -0.80 10.74
C PHE A 252 -5.13 0.32 11.71
N LEU A 253 -4.57 -0.09 12.86
CA LEU A 253 -4.26 0.83 13.97
C LEU A 253 -2.81 1.29 14.01
N SER A 254 -1.88 0.60 13.36
CA SER A 254 -0.43 0.92 13.43
C SER A 254 0.21 1.22 12.08
N THR A 255 -0.52 1.04 10.98
CA THR A 255 -0.02 1.28 9.62
C THR A 255 -1.16 1.83 8.76
N PRO A 256 -0.86 2.59 7.70
CA PRO A 256 -1.82 2.75 6.62
C PRO A 256 -2.20 1.39 6.02
N PHE A 257 -3.31 1.33 5.29
CA PHE A 257 -3.67 0.12 4.54
C PHE A 257 -2.87 0.00 3.24
N VAL A 258 -2.78 1.11 2.49
CA VAL A 258 -1.92 1.24 1.30
C VAL A 258 -0.86 2.30 1.56
N PHE A 259 0.40 1.90 1.44
CA PHE A 259 1.53 2.80 1.27
C PHE A 259 2.03 2.72 -0.17
N ILE A 260 2.13 3.86 -0.85
CA ILE A 260 2.73 3.94 -2.18
C ILE A 260 3.74 5.10 -2.27
N GLN A 261 4.91 4.83 -2.85
CA GLN A 261 5.94 5.84 -3.09
C GLN A 261 6.52 5.75 -4.50
N GLY A 262 6.63 6.87 -5.20
CA GLY A 262 7.22 6.92 -6.55
C GLY A 262 6.49 6.09 -7.61
N GLY A 263 5.22 5.75 -7.38
CA GLY A 263 4.44 4.81 -8.18
C GLY A 263 3.18 5.41 -8.82
N GLU A 264 2.30 4.53 -9.29
CA GLU A 264 0.98 4.89 -9.80
C GLU A 264 -0.09 4.09 -9.03
N ILE A 265 -1.23 4.71 -8.72
CA ILE A 265 -2.41 4.01 -8.20
C ILE A 265 -3.65 4.46 -8.97
N ASN A 266 -4.37 3.51 -9.54
CA ASN A 266 -5.61 3.75 -10.29
C ASN A 266 -6.69 2.79 -9.77
N ILE A 267 -7.63 3.32 -8.99
CA ILE A 267 -8.73 2.54 -8.42
C ILE A 267 -10.04 3.03 -9.05
N PRO A 268 -10.60 2.28 -10.02
CA PRO A 268 -11.84 2.70 -10.68
C PRO A 268 -13.08 2.49 -9.81
N THR A 269 -13.13 1.43 -9.02
CA THR A 269 -14.20 1.15 -8.06
C THR A 269 -13.67 0.27 -6.94
N GLN A 270 -14.00 0.59 -5.69
CA GLN A 270 -13.67 -0.24 -4.52
C GLN A 270 -14.73 -0.05 -3.44
N THR A 271 -15.12 -1.14 -2.79
CA THR A 271 -16.05 -1.13 -1.66
C THR A 271 -15.34 -1.61 -0.41
N MET A 272 -15.56 -0.89 0.69
CA MET A 272 -14.97 -1.13 1.99
C MET A 272 -16.09 -1.16 3.02
N SER A 273 -16.21 -2.23 3.79
CA SER A 273 -17.27 -2.40 4.77
C SER A 273 -16.74 -2.73 6.15
N ASN A 274 -17.30 -2.12 7.20
CA ASN A 274 -17.03 -2.48 8.60
C ASN A 274 -15.54 -2.42 9.01
N ASN A 275 -14.72 -1.57 8.37
CA ASN A 275 -13.30 -1.49 8.68
C ASN A 275 -13.02 -0.36 9.69
N ASN A 276 -11.95 -0.53 10.47
CA ASN A 276 -11.46 0.47 11.40
C ASN A 276 -10.12 1.06 10.92
N PHE A 277 -10.13 2.34 10.56
CA PHE A 277 -8.99 3.19 10.20
C PHE A 277 -8.87 4.38 11.16
N SER A 278 -9.12 4.17 12.45
CA SER A 278 -9.23 5.28 13.40
C SER A 278 -7.91 6.02 13.65
N VAL A 279 -6.76 5.44 13.29
CA VAL A 279 -5.43 5.94 13.66
C VAL A 279 -4.58 6.32 12.44
N ASN A 280 -4.70 5.57 11.35
CA ASN A 280 -3.86 5.68 10.17
C ASN A 280 -4.69 5.92 8.91
N PRO A 281 -4.15 6.65 7.92
CA PRO A 281 -4.83 6.88 6.67
C PRO A 281 -5.08 5.57 5.92
N PHE A 282 -6.20 5.51 5.20
CA PHE A 282 -6.47 4.39 4.30
C PHE A 282 -5.40 4.32 3.18
N ILE A 283 -5.08 5.45 2.55
CA ILE A 283 -3.98 5.57 1.58
C ILE A 283 -2.98 6.64 2.05
N LEU A 284 -1.71 6.25 2.14
CA LEU A 284 -0.57 7.16 2.24
C LEU A 284 0.24 7.11 0.94
N SER A 285 0.34 8.23 0.25
CA SER A 285 0.98 8.34 -1.06
C SER A 285 2.07 9.42 -1.08
N ILE A 286 3.25 9.07 -1.56
CA ILE A 286 4.42 9.95 -1.65
C ILE A 286 4.92 9.99 -3.10
N SER A 287 5.08 11.17 -3.68
CA SER A 287 5.68 11.35 -5.02
C SER A 287 5.08 10.40 -6.08
N SER A 288 3.77 10.14 -6.01
CA SER A 288 3.09 9.15 -6.83
C SER A 288 1.92 9.78 -7.59
N LEU A 289 1.57 9.20 -8.74
CA LEU A 289 0.37 9.58 -9.48
C LEU A 289 -0.84 8.81 -8.96
N VAL A 290 -1.84 9.53 -8.46
CA VAL A 290 -3.01 8.96 -7.80
C VAL A 290 -4.26 9.25 -8.62
N THR A 291 -5.02 8.20 -8.98
CA THR A 291 -6.33 8.32 -9.60
C THR A 291 -7.32 7.44 -8.85
N LEU A 292 -8.13 8.05 -8.00
CA LEU A 292 -9.21 7.35 -7.28
C LEU A 292 -10.54 7.79 -7.86
N LYS A 293 -11.35 6.84 -8.30
CA LYS A 293 -12.72 7.10 -8.73
C LYS A 293 -13.67 6.62 -7.64
N LEU A 294 -14.70 5.84 -7.97
CA LEU A 294 -15.75 5.48 -7.04
C LEU A 294 -15.25 4.65 -5.84
N LEU A 295 -15.15 5.24 -4.66
CA LEU A 295 -14.88 4.51 -3.42
C LEU A 295 -16.12 4.53 -2.52
N ILE A 296 -16.57 3.36 -2.09
CA ILE A 296 -17.78 3.19 -1.28
C ILE A 296 -17.38 2.69 0.10
N PHE A 297 -17.60 3.50 1.12
CA PHE A 297 -17.36 3.20 2.53
C PHE A 297 -18.68 2.93 3.24
N LYS A 298 -18.89 1.69 3.71
CA LYS A 298 -20.08 1.29 4.49
C LYS A 298 -19.70 0.91 5.92
N ASN A 299 -20.30 1.53 6.93
CA ASN A 299 -20.05 1.24 8.35
C ASN A 299 -18.56 1.29 8.75
N ASN A 300 -17.73 2.14 8.14
CA ASN A 300 -16.31 2.22 8.51
C ASN A 300 -16.09 3.24 9.63
N GLN A 301 -14.96 3.13 10.33
CA GLN A 301 -14.41 4.17 11.19
C GLN A 301 -13.19 4.78 10.50
N LEU A 302 -13.15 6.10 10.31
CA LEU A 302 -12.05 6.80 9.62
C LEU A 302 -11.62 8.01 10.44
N SER A 303 -10.32 8.21 10.64
CA SER A 303 -9.78 9.52 11.03
C SER A 303 -9.34 10.28 9.78
N THR A 304 -8.30 9.79 9.12
CA THR A 304 -7.82 10.28 7.82
C THR A 304 -8.16 9.26 6.74
N PHE A 305 -8.77 9.71 5.64
CA PHE A 305 -9.01 8.89 4.46
C PHE A 305 -7.77 8.83 3.57
N ILE A 306 -7.18 9.98 3.25
CA ILE A 306 -6.05 10.05 2.31
C ILE A 306 -5.00 11.04 2.77
N TYR A 307 -3.73 10.65 2.61
CA TYR A 307 -2.56 11.48 2.83
C TYR A 307 -1.71 11.51 1.57
N LEU A 308 -1.64 12.68 0.92
CA LEU A 308 -0.87 12.94 -0.30
C LEU A 308 0.31 13.86 0.01
N TYR A 309 1.52 13.41 -0.30
CA TYR A 309 2.74 14.21 -0.18
C TYR A 309 3.48 14.19 -1.51
N ASP A 310 3.84 15.37 -2.04
CA ASP A 310 4.58 15.51 -3.31
C ASP A 310 3.89 14.82 -4.53
N CYS A 311 2.57 14.70 -4.51
CA CYS A 311 1.80 14.02 -5.55
C CYS A 311 1.31 15.02 -6.60
N ASN A 312 1.90 14.97 -7.80
CA ASN A 312 1.57 15.90 -8.88
C ASN A 312 0.62 15.26 -9.90
N GLY A 313 -0.55 15.87 -10.10
CA GLY A 313 -1.60 15.38 -11.00
C GLY A 313 -2.52 14.34 -10.38
N ALA A 314 -2.65 14.31 -9.04
CA ALA A 314 -3.58 13.42 -8.38
C ALA A 314 -5.03 13.81 -8.69
N THR A 315 -5.90 12.83 -8.97
CA THR A 315 -7.29 13.03 -9.36
C THR A 315 -8.21 12.13 -8.53
N LEU A 316 -9.15 12.73 -7.80
CA LEU A 316 -10.06 12.04 -6.88
C LEU A 316 -11.51 12.30 -7.29
N PHE A 317 -12.32 11.25 -7.47
CA PHE A 317 -13.71 11.36 -7.93
C PHE A 317 -14.67 10.51 -7.10
N ASN A 318 -15.85 11.01 -6.75
CA ASN A 318 -16.97 10.21 -6.23
C ASN A 318 -16.62 9.31 -5.03
N PHE A 319 -16.72 9.84 -3.81
CA PHE A 319 -16.68 9.02 -2.60
C PHE A 319 -18.08 8.93 -1.99
N GLU A 320 -18.49 7.69 -1.71
CA GLU A 320 -19.76 7.38 -1.10
C GLU A 320 -19.55 6.87 0.33
N TYR A 321 -20.32 7.41 1.26
CA TYR A 321 -20.23 7.06 2.68
C TYR A 321 -21.61 6.70 3.20
N GLU A 322 -21.74 5.48 3.73
CA GLU A 322 -22.96 4.95 4.33
C GLU A 322 -22.62 4.56 5.77
N ASN A 323 -23.27 5.16 6.76
CA ASN A 323 -23.06 4.89 8.20
C ASN A 323 -21.59 4.89 8.64
N THR A 324 -20.73 5.65 7.94
CA THR A 324 -19.30 5.72 8.24
C THR A 324 -19.08 6.82 9.26
N THR A 325 -18.47 6.47 10.39
CA THR A 325 -18.22 7.38 11.51
C THR A 325 -16.81 7.94 11.43
N GLN A 326 -16.67 9.23 11.67
CA GLN A 326 -15.36 9.81 11.89
C GLN A 326 -14.92 9.60 13.34
N THR A 327 -13.67 9.22 13.55
CA THR A 327 -13.08 9.11 14.90
C THR A 327 -12.26 10.35 15.21
N PRO A 328 -12.08 10.69 16.50
CA PRO A 328 -11.16 11.74 16.90
C PRO A 328 -9.79 11.54 16.27
N PHE A 329 -9.16 12.65 15.88
CA PHE A 329 -7.82 12.61 15.34
C PHE A 329 -6.84 12.41 16.48
N TYR A 330 -5.90 11.50 16.28
CA TYR A 330 -4.81 11.27 17.23
C TYR A 330 -3.64 12.16 16.83
N HIS A 331 -3.49 13.28 17.54
CA HIS A 331 -2.38 14.20 17.34
C HIS A 331 -1.03 13.45 17.36
N ARG A 332 -0.17 13.76 16.37
CA ARG A 332 1.25 13.35 16.30
C ARG A 332 1.53 11.86 16.03
N ASN A 333 0.60 11.14 15.43
CA ASN A 333 0.99 9.90 14.77
C ASN A 333 1.95 10.19 13.62
N LYS A 334 2.94 9.33 13.45
CA LYS A 334 3.87 9.39 12.33
C LYS A 334 4.03 8.02 11.73
N TYR A 335 4.28 7.99 10.44
CA TYR A 335 4.61 6.76 9.74
C TYR A 335 5.75 7.02 8.76
N LEU A 336 6.84 6.25 8.90
CA LEU A 336 8.07 6.44 8.12
C LEU A 336 8.59 7.89 8.11
N GLY A 337 8.44 8.56 9.26
CA GLY A 337 8.89 9.95 9.46
C GLY A 337 7.95 11.04 8.96
N LEU A 338 6.83 10.69 8.31
CA LEU A 338 5.78 11.65 7.99
C LEU A 338 4.80 11.77 9.16
N GLU A 339 4.72 12.96 9.75
CA GLU A 339 3.73 13.30 10.77
C GLU A 339 2.36 13.49 10.12
N TYR A 340 1.33 12.91 10.74
CA TYR A 340 -0.05 13.03 10.31
C TYR A 340 -0.64 14.35 10.77
N GLU A 341 -1.53 14.88 9.93
CA GLU A 341 -2.34 16.04 10.23
C GLU A 341 -3.73 15.58 10.66
N ASP A 342 -4.33 16.33 11.56
CA ASP A 342 -5.68 16.12 12.06
C ASP A 342 -6.71 16.55 11.02
N SER A 343 -6.78 15.83 9.91
CA SER A 343 -7.67 16.15 8.80
C SER A 343 -8.10 14.90 8.05
N PHE A 344 -9.32 14.95 7.52
CA PHE A 344 -9.88 13.81 6.79
C PHE A 344 -9.13 13.56 5.47
N ALA A 345 -8.77 14.63 4.75
CA ALA A 345 -7.85 14.56 3.62
C ALA A 345 -6.66 15.50 3.83
N VAL A 346 -5.45 15.02 3.56
CA VAL A 346 -4.20 15.78 3.73
C VAL A 346 -3.48 15.88 2.40
N ILE A 347 -3.13 17.10 2.00
CA ILE A 347 -2.49 17.42 0.73
C ILE A 347 -1.28 18.33 1.01
N LYS A 348 -0.07 17.79 0.88
CA LYS A 348 1.17 18.53 1.09
C LYS A 348 2.06 18.50 -0.15
N LYS A 349 2.64 19.64 -0.52
CA LYS A 349 3.56 19.77 -1.67
C LYS A 349 3.03 19.16 -2.98
N SER A 350 1.71 19.16 -3.18
CA SER A 350 1.04 18.37 -4.21
C SER A 350 0.20 19.23 -5.16
N HIS A 351 -0.09 18.71 -6.35
CA HIS A 351 -1.07 19.28 -7.28
C HIS A 351 -2.22 18.30 -7.46
N VAL A 352 -3.38 18.61 -6.88
CA VAL A 352 -4.51 17.69 -6.73
C VAL A 352 -5.79 18.29 -7.31
N GLU A 353 -6.55 17.46 -8.03
CA GLU A 353 -7.91 17.74 -8.45
C GLU A 353 -8.89 16.76 -7.77
N ILE A 354 -9.92 17.30 -7.14
CA ILE A 354 -11.01 16.57 -6.49
C ILE A 354 -12.30 16.98 -7.20
N LYS A 355 -13.03 16.01 -7.74
CA LYS A 355 -14.33 16.24 -8.40
C LYS A 355 -15.44 15.39 -7.78
N ASP A 356 -16.61 15.97 -7.52
CA ASP A 356 -17.80 15.23 -7.07
C ASP A 356 -17.56 14.33 -5.85
N CYS A 357 -16.61 14.72 -5.01
CA CYS A 357 -16.27 14.04 -3.78
C CYS A 357 -17.28 14.48 -2.71
N LEU A 358 -17.94 13.55 -2.00
CA LEU A 358 -18.90 13.81 -0.90
C LEU A 358 -20.38 14.01 -1.30
N GLN A 359 -20.86 13.44 -2.41
CA GLN A 359 -22.29 13.54 -2.80
C GLN A 359 -23.26 12.78 -1.87
N SER A 360 -22.77 11.85 -1.05
CA SER A 360 -23.60 11.19 -0.03
C SER A 360 -23.14 11.61 1.35
N THR A 361 -24.12 12.01 2.15
CA THR A 361 -23.99 12.51 3.51
C THR A 361 -23.15 11.53 4.33
N LEU A 362 -21.85 11.80 4.50
CA LEU A 362 -21.17 11.34 5.70
C LEU A 362 -22.08 11.78 6.85
N SER A 363 -22.47 10.84 7.73
CA SER A 363 -23.09 11.21 9.00
C SER A 363 -22.00 11.83 9.87
N LEU A 364 -21.62 13.06 9.55
CA LEU A 364 -20.57 13.84 10.19
C LEU A 364 -21.11 14.44 11.49
N ASN A 365 -21.63 13.60 12.38
CA ASN A 365 -22.24 14.07 13.61
C ASN A 365 -21.20 14.57 14.64
N SER A 366 -19.91 14.62 14.31
CA SER A 366 -18.86 15.05 15.24
C SER A 366 -17.49 15.31 14.58
N ILE A 367 -17.41 16.05 13.46
CA ILE A 367 -16.07 16.49 13.02
C ILE A 367 -15.61 17.60 13.97
N GLU A 368 -14.76 17.28 14.93
CA GLU A 368 -14.13 18.32 15.75
C GLU A 368 -13.11 19.17 14.96
N ASN A 369 -12.57 18.66 13.83
CA ASN A 369 -11.45 19.23 13.06
C ASN A 369 -11.73 19.42 11.53
N PHE A 370 -10.68 19.49 10.70
CA PHE A 370 -10.75 19.92 9.29
C PHE A 370 -11.15 18.80 8.32
N LEU A 371 -11.99 19.10 7.33
CA LEU A 371 -12.26 18.18 6.23
C LEU A 371 -11.04 18.04 5.31
N VAL A 372 -10.39 19.15 4.92
CA VAL A 372 -9.20 19.12 4.08
C VAL A 372 -8.10 20.02 4.66
N PHE A 373 -6.88 19.49 4.72
CA PHE A 373 -5.66 20.25 5.00
C PHE A 373 -4.78 20.33 3.74
N VAL A 374 -4.37 21.55 3.38
CA VAL A 374 -3.61 21.83 2.17
C VAL A 374 -2.40 22.69 2.53
N GLU A 375 -1.19 22.22 2.23
CA GLU A 375 0.05 22.93 2.54
C GLU A 375 1.01 22.92 1.36
N ASN A 376 1.55 24.08 0.99
CA ASN A 376 2.50 24.23 -0.12
C ASN A 376 2.02 23.55 -1.42
N SER A 377 0.71 23.59 -1.70
CA SER A 377 0.05 22.76 -2.71
C SER A 377 -0.87 23.58 -3.62
N SER A 378 -1.31 22.98 -4.73
CA SER A 378 -2.49 23.46 -5.46
C SER A 378 -3.62 22.44 -5.39
N LEU A 379 -4.81 22.88 -5.00
CA LEU A 379 -6.01 22.05 -4.93
C LEU A 379 -7.09 22.64 -5.84
N SER A 380 -7.63 21.85 -6.76
CA SER A 380 -8.90 22.14 -7.43
C SER A 380 -9.99 21.24 -6.86
N PHE A 381 -11.00 21.81 -6.22
CA PHE A 381 -12.16 21.11 -5.66
C PHE A 381 -13.41 21.54 -6.42
N ALA A 382 -14.02 20.61 -7.16
CA ALA A 382 -15.18 20.89 -7.99
C ALA A 382 -16.33 19.92 -7.72
N PHE A 383 -17.57 20.42 -7.77
CA PHE A 383 -18.78 19.60 -7.84
C PHE A 383 -19.54 19.92 -9.12
N ARG A 384 -20.15 18.91 -9.70
CA ARG A 384 -20.95 19.00 -10.92
C ARG A 384 -22.28 19.70 -10.69
N GLU A 385 -22.83 19.54 -9.49
CA GLU A 385 -24.06 20.19 -9.03
C GLU A 385 -23.76 20.87 -7.69
N ILE A 386 -24.46 21.99 -7.43
CA ILE A 386 -24.34 22.70 -6.17
C ILE A 386 -24.78 21.75 -5.04
N SER A 387 -23.84 21.39 -4.17
CA SER A 387 -24.10 20.50 -3.03
C SER A 387 -23.97 21.26 -1.71
N SER A 388 -24.94 21.07 -0.82
CA SER A 388 -24.88 21.57 0.55
C SER A 388 -23.89 20.73 1.34
N LEU A 389 -22.90 21.36 1.97
CA LEU A 389 -22.11 20.65 2.97
C LEU A 389 -22.92 20.46 4.25
N ILE A 390 -22.85 19.25 4.80
CA ILE A 390 -23.22 19.01 6.20
C ILE A 390 -22.05 19.47 7.05
N SER A 391 -22.33 20.41 7.95
CA SER A 391 -21.42 21.22 8.78
C SER A 391 -20.26 20.44 9.43
N PRO A 392 -19.05 20.38 8.83
CA PRO A 392 -17.85 20.15 9.65
C PRO A 392 -17.67 21.33 10.62
N ASN A 393 -16.78 21.27 11.62
CA ASN A 393 -16.40 22.51 12.33
C ASN A 393 -15.60 23.45 11.42
N TYR A 394 -14.81 22.87 10.50
CA TYR A 394 -13.97 23.61 9.56
C TYR A 394 -13.91 22.88 8.21
N PHE A 395 -14.18 23.60 7.11
CA PHE A 395 -14.13 23.02 5.77
C PHE A 395 -12.69 22.80 5.29
N LEU A 396 -11.85 23.83 5.40
CA LEU A 396 -10.54 23.84 4.78
C LEU A 396 -9.54 24.58 5.66
N LYS A 397 -8.38 23.97 5.89
CA LYS A 397 -7.18 24.64 6.38
C LYS A 397 -6.14 24.69 5.26
N THR A 398 -5.71 25.89 4.89
CA THR A 398 -4.80 26.10 3.75
C THR A 398 -3.58 26.93 4.16
N GLU A 399 -2.38 26.46 3.84
CA GLU A 399 -1.11 27.13 4.17
C GLU A 399 -0.23 27.23 2.93
N SER A 400 0.17 28.46 2.55
CA SER A 400 1.05 28.73 1.40
C SER A 400 0.60 28.02 0.10
N SER A 401 -0.71 27.99 -0.15
CA SER A 401 -1.32 27.15 -1.18
C SER A 401 -2.24 27.92 -2.12
N SER A 402 -2.57 27.32 -3.26
CA SER A 402 -3.55 27.85 -4.22
C SER A 402 -4.74 26.90 -4.32
N VAL A 403 -5.93 27.35 -3.94
CA VAL A 403 -7.13 26.50 -3.88
C VAL A 403 -8.21 27.08 -4.77
N SER A 404 -8.76 26.28 -5.70
CA SER A 404 -9.92 26.65 -6.49
C SER A 404 -11.14 25.80 -6.11
N LEU A 405 -12.24 26.45 -5.75
CA LEU A 405 -13.50 25.85 -5.30
C LEU A 405 -14.60 26.12 -6.33
N SER A 406 -15.38 25.10 -6.70
CA SER A 406 -16.54 25.24 -7.59
C SER A 406 -17.65 24.24 -7.26
N GLY A 407 -18.90 24.60 -7.52
CA GLY A 407 -20.07 23.75 -7.27
C GLY A 407 -20.44 23.57 -5.79
N LEU A 408 -20.01 24.48 -4.92
CA LEU A 408 -20.20 24.38 -3.47
C LEU A 408 -21.27 25.34 -2.97
N ASP A 409 -22.14 24.86 -2.06
CA ASP A 409 -23.02 25.71 -1.25
C ASP A 409 -22.54 25.77 0.20
N LEU A 410 -21.86 26.86 0.53
CA LEU A 410 -21.42 27.22 1.88
C LEU A 410 -22.43 28.13 2.59
N SER A 411 -23.62 28.37 2.03
CA SER A 411 -24.61 29.27 2.64
C SER A 411 -25.20 28.75 3.95
N ASN A 412 -25.18 27.43 4.16
CA ASN A 412 -25.68 26.74 5.36
C ASN A 412 -24.56 26.27 6.30
N SER A 413 -23.31 26.68 6.05
CA SER A 413 -22.12 26.15 6.72
C SER A 413 -21.38 27.29 7.42
N ASP A 414 -21.43 27.33 8.76
CA ASP A 414 -20.69 28.28 9.61
C ASP A 414 -19.19 27.94 9.68
N THR A 415 -18.62 27.46 8.57
CA THR A 415 -17.31 26.78 8.55
C THR A 415 -16.29 27.64 7.83
N PRO A 416 -15.46 28.40 8.56
CA PRO A 416 -14.51 29.28 7.92
C PRO A 416 -13.43 28.51 7.18
N ILE A 417 -12.92 29.11 6.09
CA ILE A 417 -11.66 28.68 5.48
C ILE A 417 -10.52 29.32 6.27
N ILE A 418 -9.73 28.51 6.97
CA ILE A 418 -8.65 29.00 7.83
C ILE A 418 -7.26 28.74 7.24
N GLY A 419 -6.24 29.30 7.89
CA GLY A 419 -4.83 29.00 7.59
C GLY A 419 -4.02 30.26 7.29
N SER A 420 -3.10 30.21 6.33
CA SER A 420 -2.25 31.35 6.00
C SER A 420 -1.72 31.41 4.56
N ASN A 421 -1.36 32.62 4.12
CA ASN A 421 -0.59 32.90 2.90
C ASN A 421 -1.10 32.18 1.64
N SER A 422 -2.41 32.02 1.49
CA SER A 422 -3.02 31.21 0.43
C SER A 422 -3.87 32.05 -0.52
N SER A 423 -3.99 31.61 -1.77
CA SER A 423 -4.91 32.19 -2.76
C SER A 423 -6.11 31.26 -2.93
N ILE A 424 -7.32 31.78 -2.75
CA ILE A 424 -8.56 31.00 -2.76
C ILE A 424 -9.46 31.54 -3.87
N PHE A 425 -9.72 30.73 -4.89
CA PHE A 425 -10.52 31.08 -6.06
C PHE A 425 -11.88 30.40 -5.97
N PHE A 426 -12.96 31.18 -5.97
CA PHE A 426 -14.32 30.68 -6.07
C PHE A 426 -14.79 30.82 -7.52
N LEU A 427 -15.05 29.68 -8.14
CA LEU A 427 -15.41 29.55 -9.55
C LEU A 427 -16.88 29.11 -9.65
N ASN A 428 -17.63 29.79 -10.51
CA ASN A 428 -19.07 29.55 -10.67
C ASN A 428 -19.40 28.11 -11.13
N PRO A 429 -20.52 27.53 -10.66
CA PRO A 429 -21.45 28.10 -9.68
C PRO A 429 -20.97 27.89 -8.23
N PHE A 430 -21.20 28.85 -7.33
CA PHE A 430 -20.98 28.69 -5.89
C PHE A 430 -21.88 29.65 -5.09
N THR A 431 -22.18 29.29 -3.84
CA THR A 431 -22.94 30.12 -2.90
C THR A 431 -22.24 30.12 -1.54
N PHE A 432 -22.24 31.26 -0.83
CA PHE A 432 -21.52 31.44 0.43
C PHE A 432 -22.25 32.42 1.35
N THR A 433 -21.88 32.43 2.64
CA THR A 433 -22.13 33.54 3.56
C THR A 433 -20.85 34.35 3.77
N ASN A 434 -20.97 35.61 4.18
CA ASN A 434 -19.78 36.42 4.48
C ASN A 434 -18.87 35.80 5.55
N GLU A 435 -19.43 34.93 6.41
CA GLU A 435 -18.72 34.22 7.47
C GLU A 435 -17.79 33.11 6.92
N SER A 436 -17.96 32.70 5.66
CA SER A 436 -17.07 31.72 5.01
C SER A 436 -15.65 32.27 4.74
N PHE A 437 -15.45 33.60 4.73
CA PHE A 437 -14.16 34.25 4.41
C PHE A 437 -13.44 34.84 5.62
N CYS A 438 -13.23 34.04 6.66
CA CYS A 438 -12.51 34.50 7.84
C CYS A 438 -11.51 33.43 8.32
N GLY A 439 -10.48 33.83 9.08
CA GLY A 439 -9.56 32.90 9.75
C GLY A 439 -8.33 32.46 8.95
N CYS A 440 -8.18 32.92 7.70
CA CYS A 440 -6.99 32.70 6.88
C CYS A 440 -6.12 33.96 6.81
N GLN A 441 -4.99 33.96 7.53
CA GLN A 441 -4.08 35.10 7.63
C GLN A 441 -3.35 35.35 6.30
N ASN A 442 -3.34 36.60 5.81
CA ASN A 442 -2.71 36.97 4.53
C ASN A 442 -3.23 36.16 3.33
N CYS A 443 -4.49 35.73 3.36
CA CYS A 443 -5.09 35.00 2.25
C CYS A 443 -5.85 35.95 1.33
N SER A 444 -5.72 35.73 0.02
CA SER A 444 -6.43 36.48 -1.02
C SER A 444 -7.61 35.65 -1.52
N TYR A 445 -8.81 36.22 -1.51
CA TYR A 445 -10.02 35.56 -2.00
C TYR A 445 -10.42 36.15 -3.35
N TYR A 446 -10.66 35.30 -4.35
CA TYR A 446 -11.03 35.68 -5.71
C TYR A 446 -12.42 35.14 -6.04
N LEU A 447 -13.39 36.00 -6.32
CA LEU A 447 -14.72 35.63 -6.81
C LEU A 447 -14.78 35.95 -8.30
N GLY A 448 -14.56 34.94 -9.14
CA GLY A 448 -14.30 35.17 -10.57
C GLY A 448 -13.07 36.04 -10.77
N GLU A 449 -13.23 37.19 -11.42
CA GLU A 449 -12.14 38.17 -11.65
C GLU A 449 -12.00 39.20 -10.52
N THR A 450 -12.90 39.19 -9.52
CA THR A 450 -12.91 40.19 -8.43
C THR A 450 -12.16 39.71 -7.19
N ILE A 451 -11.33 40.56 -6.60
CA ILE A 451 -10.66 40.29 -5.31
C ILE A 451 -11.58 40.72 -4.17
N HIS A 452 -11.77 39.87 -3.17
CA HIS A 452 -12.49 40.16 -1.95
C HIS A 452 -11.51 40.39 -0.80
N ASP A 453 -11.51 41.61 -0.26
CA ASP A 453 -10.66 42.01 0.86
C ASP A 453 -11.25 41.48 2.18
N ASN A 454 -10.46 40.70 2.92
CA ASN A 454 -10.85 39.97 4.12
C ASN A 454 -10.85 40.83 5.40
N THR A 455 -10.44 42.09 5.30
CA THR A 455 -10.17 42.96 6.46
C THR A 455 -11.40 43.30 7.33
N ASN A 456 -12.61 42.92 6.91
CA ASN A 456 -13.86 43.32 7.58
C ASN A 456 -14.72 42.19 8.16
N TYR A 457 -14.29 40.93 8.11
CA TYR A 457 -15.10 39.81 8.63
C TYR A 457 -14.42 39.14 9.82
N PRO A 458 -14.75 39.54 11.06
CA PRO A 458 -14.31 38.81 12.24
C PRO A 458 -14.95 37.42 12.21
N CYS A 459 -14.16 36.36 12.38
CA CYS A 459 -14.73 35.05 12.66
C CYS A 459 -15.55 35.14 13.96
N GLY A 460 -16.86 34.94 13.87
CA GLY A 460 -17.77 34.98 15.02
C GLY A 460 -17.45 33.92 16.09
N SER A 461 -16.59 32.96 15.76
CA SER A 461 -16.02 31.97 16.66
C SER A 461 -14.50 32.02 16.58
N ASN A 462 -13.84 32.49 17.65
CA ASN A 462 -12.43 32.18 17.86
C ASN A 462 -12.33 30.65 17.94
N PRO A 463 -11.44 29.97 17.20
CA PRO A 463 -11.25 28.54 17.36
C PRO A 463 -10.90 28.32 18.84
N THR A 464 -11.73 27.57 19.55
CA THR A 464 -11.40 27.13 20.90
C THR A 464 -10.11 26.34 20.76
N ASP A 465 -9.02 26.83 21.37
CA ASP A 465 -7.76 26.08 21.42
C ASP A 465 -8.09 24.65 21.85
N THR A 466 -7.75 23.68 20.99
CA THR A 466 -7.88 22.28 21.37
C THR A 466 -7.09 22.09 22.66
N PRO A 467 -7.67 21.47 23.70
CA PRO A 467 -6.95 21.26 24.95
C PRO A 467 -5.68 20.50 24.63
N THR A 468 -4.54 21.10 24.97
CA THR A 468 -3.26 20.42 24.89
C THR A 468 -3.29 19.34 25.97
N ASP A 469 -3.63 18.10 25.59
CA ASP A 469 -3.46 16.95 26.48
C ASP A 469 -1.97 16.76 26.75
N THR A 470 -1.46 17.47 27.75
CA THR A 470 -0.25 17.06 28.45
C THR A 470 -0.66 15.87 29.33
N PRO A 471 -0.13 14.65 29.11
CA PRO A 471 -0.50 13.51 29.93
C PRO A 471 -0.06 13.76 31.37
N THR A 472 -1.06 13.88 32.25
CA THR A 472 -0.91 13.94 33.70
C THR A 472 -0.23 12.67 34.20
N ASP A 473 0.84 12.88 34.98
CA ASP A 473 1.50 12.00 35.94
C ASP A 473 1.06 10.53 35.96
N THR A 474 2.00 9.65 35.63
CA THR A 474 1.96 8.23 35.99
C THR A 474 1.63 8.06 37.48
N PRO A 475 0.53 7.41 37.86
CA PRO A 475 0.35 6.98 39.23
C PRO A 475 1.27 5.77 39.46
N THR A 476 2.44 6.00 40.04
CA THR A 476 3.17 4.99 40.80
C THR A 476 2.42 4.72 42.09
N ASP A 477 1.41 3.86 42.03
CA ASP A 477 0.88 3.18 43.19
C ASP A 477 0.78 1.68 42.89
N THR A 478 1.54 0.90 43.64
CA THR A 478 1.33 -0.53 43.81
C THR A 478 0.28 -0.72 44.92
N PRO A 479 -0.97 -1.13 44.63
CA PRO A 479 -1.82 -1.70 45.65
C PRO A 479 -1.49 -3.20 45.74
N THR A 480 -0.75 -3.54 46.78
CA THR A 480 -0.72 -4.90 47.31
C THR A 480 -1.95 -4.98 48.19
N ASP A 481 -2.96 -5.77 47.80
CA ASP A 481 -3.88 -6.46 48.72
C ASP A 481 -4.88 -7.29 47.91
N THR A 482 -4.93 -8.58 48.21
CA THR A 482 -5.94 -9.53 47.75
C THR A 482 -7.25 -9.33 48.51
N PRO A 483 -8.40 -9.13 47.84
CA PRO A 483 -9.69 -9.46 48.41
C PRO A 483 -10.21 -10.75 47.76
N THR A 484 -10.28 -11.78 48.58
CA THR A 484 -11.15 -12.94 48.34
C THR A 484 -12.53 -12.51 48.79
N ASP A 485 -13.54 -12.57 47.93
CA ASP A 485 -14.92 -12.96 48.28
C ASP A 485 -15.84 -12.86 47.06
N THR A 486 -16.66 -13.89 46.89
CA THR A 486 -17.67 -14.04 45.84
C THR A 486 -19.00 -13.45 46.36
N PRO A 487 -19.72 -12.68 45.54
CA PRO A 487 -21.16 -12.57 45.67
C PRO A 487 -21.83 -13.37 44.56
N THR A 488 -22.56 -14.38 45.01
CA THR A 488 -23.58 -15.11 44.25
C THR A 488 -24.83 -14.23 44.29
N ASP A 489 -25.44 -13.91 43.15
CA ASP A 489 -26.90 -13.74 43.05
C ASP A 489 -27.33 -13.66 41.58
N THR A 490 -28.36 -14.44 41.25
CA THR A 490 -29.07 -14.49 39.98
C THR A 490 -30.51 -14.08 40.21
N PRO A 491 -31.16 -13.45 39.23
CA PRO A 491 -32.57 -13.72 38.92
C PRO A 491 -32.70 -14.02 37.41
N THR A 492 -32.93 -15.27 36.98
CA THR A 492 -34.20 -16.03 36.92
C THR A 492 -35.31 -15.38 36.09
N GLU A 493 -35.87 -16.23 35.21
CA GLU A 493 -37.12 -16.17 34.44
C GLU A 493 -37.03 -15.59 33.01
N SER A 494 -37.57 -16.18 31.94
CA SER A 494 -38.19 -17.48 31.61
C SER A 494 -38.65 -17.40 30.11
N PRO A 495 -39.34 -18.39 29.50
CA PRO A 495 -38.84 -19.35 28.51
C PRO A 495 -39.49 -19.14 27.12
N THR A 496 -39.23 -19.93 26.06
CA THR A 496 -39.96 -21.15 25.61
C THR A 496 -39.52 -21.31 24.13
N THR A 497 -39.15 -22.44 23.51
CA THR A 497 -39.97 -23.61 23.18
C THR A 497 -39.12 -24.64 22.39
N GLU A 498 -39.25 -25.92 22.77
CA GLU A 498 -39.11 -27.23 22.11
C GLU A 498 -38.54 -27.34 20.67
N THR A 499 -37.70 -28.33 20.30
CA THR A 499 -38.05 -29.78 20.22
C THR A 499 -36.82 -30.70 20.14
N SER A 500 -36.95 -31.91 20.72
CA SER A 500 -35.95 -32.98 20.79
C SER A 500 -35.74 -33.78 19.50
N THR A 501 -34.54 -34.34 19.27
CA THR A 501 -34.39 -35.75 18.80
C THR A 501 -33.00 -36.31 19.13
N GLN A 502 -32.98 -37.52 19.70
CA GLN A 502 -31.81 -38.27 20.16
C GLN A 502 -31.09 -39.03 19.03
N LYS A 503 -29.77 -39.23 19.16
CA LYS A 503 -29.11 -40.52 18.87
C LYS A 503 -27.69 -40.57 19.48
N PRO A 504 -27.37 -41.56 20.35
CA PRO A 504 -26.01 -41.81 20.83
C PRO A 504 -25.38 -43.01 20.10
N THR A 505 -24.06 -42.95 19.85
CA THR A 505 -23.26 -44.17 19.65
C THR A 505 -21.85 -43.96 20.21
N GLN A 506 -21.50 -44.76 21.20
CA GLN A 506 -20.17 -44.93 21.78
C GLN A 506 -19.33 -45.86 20.89
N THR A 507 -18.03 -45.60 20.76
CA THR A 507 -17.01 -46.65 20.61
C THR A 507 -15.70 -46.17 21.24
N PRO A 508 -15.18 -46.82 22.30
CA PRO A 508 -13.81 -46.65 22.75
C PRO A 508 -12.91 -47.76 22.20
N VAL A 509 -11.66 -47.44 21.87
CA VAL A 509 -10.59 -48.44 21.69
C VAL A 509 -9.31 -47.88 22.30
N PRO A 510 -8.78 -48.51 23.36
CA PRO A 510 -7.38 -48.39 23.75
C PRO A 510 -6.63 -49.68 23.36
N THR A 511 -5.41 -49.57 22.85
CA THR A 511 -4.44 -50.67 22.96
C THR A 511 -3.02 -50.14 22.85
N SER A 512 -2.31 -50.24 23.97
CA SER A 512 -0.87 -50.13 24.15
C SER A 512 -0.14 -51.34 23.58
N THR A 513 1.02 -51.14 22.93
CA THR A 513 2.06 -52.18 22.86
C THR A 513 3.46 -51.55 22.96
N ALA A 514 4.18 -52.07 23.96
CA ALA A 514 5.61 -51.95 24.30
C ALA A 514 6.56 -52.13 23.08
N THR A 515 7.61 -51.29 22.88
CA THR A 515 9.03 -51.42 23.34
C THR A 515 9.75 -52.74 22.95
N PRO A 516 11.11 -52.85 22.86
CA PRO A 516 12.20 -51.85 22.98
C PRO A 516 13.50 -52.08 22.12
N ASN A 517 14.48 -51.19 22.30
CA ASN A 517 15.95 -51.44 22.43
C ASN A 517 16.92 -51.58 21.21
N SER A 518 17.88 -50.61 21.20
CA SER A 518 19.36 -50.77 21.14
C SER A 518 20.08 -50.80 19.77
N PRO A 519 21.42 -50.49 19.70
CA PRO A 519 22.10 -49.27 20.14
C PRO A 519 23.23 -48.77 19.17
N LYS A 520 23.70 -47.55 19.47
CA LYS A 520 24.95 -46.82 19.09
C LYS A 520 26.08 -47.55 18.34
N SER A 521 26.65 -46.85 17.34
CA SER A 521 28.01 -47.05 16.82
C SER A 521 28.64 -45.70 16.39
N SER A 522 29.87 -45.49 16.82
CA SER A 522 30.65 -44.24 16.86
C SER A 522 31.69 -44.10 15.75
N ARG A 523 31.94 -42.87 15.25
CA ARG A 523 33.25 -42.40 14.74
C ARG A 523 33.15 -40.90 14.42
N SER A 524 33.43 -39.97 15.34
CA SER A 524 34.73 -39.46 15.83
C SER A 524 35.64 -38.82 14.77
N ARG A 525 35.87 -37.51 14.99
CA ARG A 525 37.13 -36.74 14.82
C ARG A 525 37.45 -36.16 13.42
N ASN A 526 37.42 -34.81 13.31
CA ASN A 526 38.42 -33.93 12.63
C ASN A 526 37.88 -32.67 11.87
N ILE A 527 36.84 -31.95 12.34
CA ILE A 527 36.53 -30.61 11.77
C ILE A 527 36.18 -29.64 12.91
N ALA A 528 37.19 -29.21 13.67
CA ALA A 528 37.04 -28.22 14.74
C ALA A 528 38.19 -27.18 14.77
N ILE A 529 38.98 -27.07 13.68
CA ILE A 529 40.14 -26.16 13.61
C ILE A 529 40.10 -25.22 12.38
N ILE A 530 39.09 -25.34 11.50
CA ILE A 530 38.96 -24.47 10.29
C ILE A 530 37.93 -23.33 10.48
N THR A 531 37.18 -23.33 11.58
CA THR A 531 36.09 -22.36 11.82
C THR A 531 36.49 -21.10 12.59
N SER A 532 37.72 -20.99 13.12
CA SER A 532 38.20 -19.80 13.84
C SER A 532 38.95 -18.79 12.97
N VAL A 533 39.43 -19.18 11.79
CA VAL A 533 40.17 -18.29 10.86
C VAL A 533 39.24 -17.65 9.81
N LEU A 534 38.09 -18.25 9.54
CA LEU A 534 37.06 -17.70 8.64
C LEU A 534 36.11 -16.69 9.34
N GLY A 535 36.03 -16.70 10.67
CA GLY A 535 35.18 -15.79 11.45
C GLY A 535 35.76 -14.38 11.63
N ILE A 536 37.08 -14.20 11.58
CA ILE A 536 37.73 -12.89 11.80
C ILE A 536 37.77 -12.07 10.50
N ALA A 537 37.78 -12.73 9.34
CA ALA A 537 37.73 -12.07 8.03
C ALA A 537 36.33 -11.53 7.67
N SER A 538 35.25 -12.13 8.20
CA SER A 538 33.88 -11.66 7.92
C SER A 538 33.53 -10.39 8.71
N ILE A 539 34.03 -10.26 9.95
CA ILE A 539 33.80 -9.08 10.79
C ILE A 539 34.54 -7.85 10.22
N GLY A 540 35.77 -8.03 9.73
CA GLY A 540 36.54 -6.95 9.08
C GLY A 540 35.87 -6.44 7.80
N SER A 541 35.26 -7.33 7.01
CA SER A 541 34.55 -6.95 5.78
C SER A 541 33.26 -6.17 6.07
N LEU A 542 32.54 -6.51 7.14
CA LEU A 542 31.32 -5.79 7.55
C LEU A 542 31.61 -4.36 8.02
N ILE A 543 32.72 -4.15 8.75
CA ILE A 543 33.12 -2.80 9.20
C ILE A 543 33.53 -1.92 8.00
N ILE A 544 34.31 -2.46 7.06
CA ILE A 544 34.72 -1.74 5.84
C ILE A 544 33.50 -1.40 4.97
N PHE A 545 32.57 -2.34 4.79
CA PHE A 545 31.36 -2.11 4.02
C PHE A 545 30.47 -1.04 4.67
N SER A 546 30.36 -1.03 6.00
CA SER A 546 29.64 0.00 6.76
C SER A 546 30.29 1.39 6.61
N PHE A 547 31.62 1.49 6.60
CA PHE A 547 32.34 2.74 6.35
C PHE A 547 32.16 3.26 4.92
N ILE A 548 32.22 2.37 3.92
CA ILE A 548 32.00 2.72 2.51
C ILE A 548 30.54 3.15 2.30
N TYR A 549 29.57 2.43 2.86
CA TYR A 549 28.15 2.77 2.79
C TYR A 549 27.85 4.12 3.45
N LYS A 550 28.42 4.40 4.64
CA LYS A 550 28.29 5.70 5.32
C LYS A 550 28.91 6.84 4.52
N ARG A 551 30.08 6.63 3.89
CA ARG A 551 30.74 7.62 3.02
C ARG A 551 29.97 7.87 1.72
N HIS A 552 29.34 6.85 1.15
CA HIS A 552 28.55 6.97 -0.08
C HIS A 552 27.18 7.63 0.16
N LYS A 553 26.57 7.40 1.34
CA LYS A 553 25.34 8.10 1.77
C LYS A 553 25.60 9.60 1.97
N ASN A 554 26.71 9.98 2.61
CA ASN A 554 27.06 11.41 2.78
C ASN A 554 27.39 12.14 1.47
N ASN A 555 28.01 11.47 0.48
CA ASN A 555 28.32 12.10 -0.80
C ASN A 555 27.09 12.35 -1.69
N LYS A 556 25.98 11.61 -1.49
CA LYS A 556 24.75 11.76 -2.29
C LYS A 556 23.84 12.90 -1.79
N TYR A 557 24.04 13.36 -0.55
CA TYR A 557 23.33 14.53 -0.01
C TYR A 557 24.02 15.87 -0.36
N ILE A 558 25.29 15.85 -0.82
CA ILE A 558 26.05 17.05 -1.17
C ILE A 558 26.00 17.35 -2.69
N SER A 559 25.66 16.38 -3.55
CA SER A 559 25.57 16.58 -5.00
C SER A 559 24.20 17.04 -5.51
N ASN A 560 23.14 16.95 -4.69
CA ASN A 560 21.76 17.28 -5.10
C ASN A 560 21.31 18.69 -4.71
N SER A 561 22.19 19.52 -4.13
CA SER A 561 21.91 20.92 -3.78
C SER A 561 22.53 21.96 -4.73
N GLN A 562 23.13 21.53 -5.86
CA GLN A 562 23.85 22.44 -6.78
C GLN A 562 23.41 22.36 -8.26
N LEU A 563 22.28 21.74 -8.59
CA LEU A 563 21.83 21.60 -9.99
C LEU A 563 20.61 22.48 -10.32
N HIS A 564 20.71 23.79 -10.11
CA HIS A 564 19.79 24.79 -10.69
C HIS A 564 20.48 26.17 -10.76
N ASN A 565 21.49 26.29 -11.62
CA ASN A 565 21.97 27.57 -12.15
C ASN A 565 22.89 27.31 -13.36
N HIS A 566 22.77 28.15 -14.38
CA HIS A 566 23.41 28.11 -15.71
C HIS A 566 22.71 27.24 -16.77
N ASP A 567 21.90 27.87 -17.63
CA ASP A 567 22.41 28.31 -18.94
C ASP A 567 21.43 29.24 -19.68
N LYS A 568 22.00 30.34 -20.20
CA LYS A 568 21.35 31.39 -20.99
C LYS A 568 22.29 31.66 -22.16
N ILE A 569 21.86 31.40 -23.41
CA ILE A 569 22.36 31.93 -24.71
C ILE A 569 21.33 31.44 -25.76
N SER A 570 20.48 32.32 -26.33
CA SER A 570 20.57 32.95 -27.68
C SER A 570 20.67 31.92 -28.83
N SER A 571 19.98 31.99 -29.98
CA SER A 571 19.08 32.98 -30.60
C SER A 571 18.61 32.38 -31.95
N ASN A 572 17.45 32.85 -32.43
CA ASN A 572 16.97 32.95 -33.82
C ASN A 572 16.16 31.82 -34.50
N ASP A 573 14.94 32.26 -34.87
CA ASP A 573 14.20 32.08 -36.14
C ASP A 573 13.67 30.69 -36.54
N SER A 574 12.36 30.49 -36.45
CA SER A 574 11.41 30.80 -37.55
C SER A 574 10.09 30.00 -37.47
N VAL A 575 8.98 30.75 -37.38
CA VAL A 575 7.79 30.68 -38.26
C VAL A 575 7.00 29.34 -38.38
N LEU A 576 5.80 29.27 -37.75
CA LEU A 576 4.45 29.22 -38.38
C LEU A 576 3.35 28.74 -37.41
N ASN A 577 2.33 29.61 -37.23
CA ASN A 577 0.86 29.37 -37.27
C ASN A 577 0.23 28.19 -36.48
N ASP A 578 -0.93 28.30 -35.84
CA ASP A 578 -1.99 29.33 -35.70
C ASP A 578 -2.96 28.80 -34.61
N GLY A 579 -3.67 29.68 -33.89
CA GLY A 579 -4.69 29.26 -32.91
C GLY A 579 -4.85 30.13 -31.67
N THR A 580 -5.22 31.39 -31.90
CA THR A 580 -5.85 32.40 -31.02
C THR A 580 -6.68 31.85 -29.82
N CYS A 581 -6.67 32.46 -28.63
CA CYS A 581 -7.15 33.84 -28.34
C CYS A 581 -6.39 34.57 -27.22
N ILE A 582 -6.41 35.89 -27.34
CA ILE A 582 -5.63 36.94 -26.64
C ILE A 582 -6.58 37.83 -25.81
N ALA A 583 -6.11 38.30 -24.65
CA ALA A 583 -6.23 39.68 -24.10
C ALA A 583 -5.23 39.78 -22.93
N VAL A 584 -4.08 40.46 -22.98
CA VAL A 584 -3.77 41.93 -23.05
C VAL A 584 -4.31 42.67 -21.83
N ALA A 585 -3.57 43.49 -21.07
CA ALA A 585 -2.14 43.80 -20.89
C ALA A 585 -2.06 44.78 -19.69
N ASP A 586 -0.83 45.26 -19.45
CA ASP A 586 -0.39 46.36 -18.58
C ASP A 586 0.02 45.94 -17.16
N GLU A 587 1.10 46.43 -16.55
CA GLU A 587 2.42 46.94 -16.95
C GLU A 587 3.13 47.18 -15.59
N ASP A 588 4.46 46.97 -15.52
CA ASP A 588 5.40 47.58 -14.57
C ASP A 588 5.17 47.51 -13.03
N GLU A 589 6.01 46.76 -12.29
CA GLU A 589 7.19 47.36 -11.63
C GLU A 589 8.09 46.34 -10.89
N LYS A 590 9.38 46.39 -11.25
CA LYS A 590 10.61 46.32 -10.44
C LYS A 590 10.74 45.38 -9.23
N ALA A 591 11.76 44.55 -9.38
CA ALA A 591 12.50 43.79 -8.38
C ALA A 591 12.89 44.56 -7.10
N VAL A 592 12.77 43.88 -5.96
CA VAL A 592 13.75 43.92 -4.85
C VAL A 592 13.81 42.53 -4.21
N SER A 593 14.98 41.90 -4.27
CA SER A 593 15.35 40.73 -3.46
C SER A 593 15.97 41.22 -2.15
N PRO A 594 15.60 40.66 -0.98
CA PRO A 594 16.44 40.70 0.19
C PRO A 594 17.14 39.35 0.38
N THR A 595 18.46 39.39 0.25
CA THR A 595 19.42 38.46 0.83
C THR A 595 19.12 38.29 2.33
N ILE A 596 18.90 37.06 2.80
CA ILE A 596 18.88 36.74 4.23
C ILE A 596 19.99 35.74 4.53
N ASP A 597 20.86 36.19 5.41
CA ASP A 597 22.00 35.54 6.04
C ASP A 597 21.49 34.45 7.00
N ILE A 598 21.90 33.19 6.82
CA ILE A 598 21.62 32.10 7.76
C ILE A 598 22.92 31.78 8.47
N SER A 599 23.15 32.50 9.56
CA SER A 599 24.10 32.14 10.61
C SER A 599 23.33 31.67 11.85
N VAL A 600 23.68 30.47 12.31
CA VAL A 600 23.63 29.99 13.69
C VAL A 600 22.26 30.00 14.40
N VAL A 601 21.62 28.82 14.47
CA VAL A 601 21.02 28.32 15.73
C VAL A 601 21.34 26.83 15.84
N ALA A 602 22.16 26.51 16.83
CA ALA A 602 22.41 25.16 17.31
C ALA A 602 21.18 24.63 18.05
N TYR A 603 20.81 23.38 17.80
CA TYR A 603 20.08 22.56 18.77
C TYR A 603 20.90 21.30 19.02
N GLU A 604 21.70 21.37 20.09
CA GLU A 604 22.17 20.23 20.87
C GLU A 604 21.08 19.90 21.90
N GLN A 605 20.57 18.67 21.90
CA GLN A 605 19.93 17.98 23.02
C GLN A 605 19.54 16.57 22.51
N GLU A 606 19.74 15.46 23.20
CA GLU A 606 20.55 15.09 24.35
C GLU A 606 20.64 13.56 24.20
N TYR A 607 21.85 13.01 24.22
CA TYR A 607 22.11 11.59 24.08
C TYR A 607 22.54 11.12 25.47
N GLU A 608 21.62 10.63 26.29
CA GLU A 608 21.98 9.83 27.46
C GLU A 608 21.03 8.64 27.66
N ASP A 609 21.70 7.54 28.00
CA ASP A 609 21.23 6.32 28.63
C ASP A 609 20.71 5.11 27.84
N PHE A 610 21.09 3.95 28.40
CA PHE A 610 20.99 2.55 27.97
C PHE A 610 22.22 1.95 27.28
N ALA A 611 23.36 2.07 27.96
CA ALA A 611 24.34 0.99 28.05
C ALA A 611 24.16 0.26 29.40
N GLN A 612 23.47 -0.88 29.41
CA GLN A 612 23.65 -1.98 30.39
C GLN A 612 22.71 -3.16 30.08
N LEU A 613 23.21 -4.15 29.32
CA LEU A 613 22.72 -5.53 29.33
C LEU A 613 23.79 -6.46 28.71
N GLU A 614 25.00 -6.38 29.27
CA GLU A 614 25.98 -7.48 29.28
C GLU A 614 26.07 -7.98 30.72
N ARG A 615 25.22 -8.96 31.06
CA ARG A 615 25.33 -9.96 32.15
C ARG A 615 23.98 -10.69 32.28
N LEU A 616 23.76 -11.68 31.40
CA LEU A 616 23.11 -12.98 31.66
C LEU A 616 23.20 -13.87 30.42
#